data_AF-A0A2M8QK50-F1
#
_entry.id   AF-A0A2M8QK50-F1
#
_cell.length_a   1.000
_cell.length_b   1.000
_cell.length_c   1.000
_cell.angle_alpha   90.00
_cell.angle_beta   90.00
_cell.angle_gamma   90.00
#
_symmetry.space_group_name_H-M   'P 1'
#
loop_
_entity.id
_entity.type
_entity.pdbx_description
1 polymer ?
#
loop_
_entity_poly.entity_id
_entity_poly.type
_entity_poly.pdbx_seq_one_letter_code
_entity_poly.pdbx_strand_id
1 'polypeptide(L)' 'MNISQNNVGLAVSLIQAQSRLPSVPASELIKLQRLECLLTTARDKLARGGALSRADMQRLNGALDDLQAT' A
#
# COMPACT_ATOMS: atom_id res chain seq x y z
N MET A 1 -9.75 -12.74 41.24
CA MET A 1 -10.15 -11.87 40.10
C MET A 1 -8.86 -11.47 39.38
N ASN A 2 -8.58 -11.64 38.09
CA ASN A 2 -9.31 -12.20 36.96
C ASN A 2 -8.45 -12.03 35.69
N ILE A 3 -7.16 -12.39 35.74
CA ILE A 3 -6.19 -12.06 34.67
C ILE A 3 -6.63 -12.66 33.33
N SER A 4 -7.24 -13.86 33.38
CA SER A 4 -7.74 -14.56 32.19
C SER A 4 -8.90 -13.84 31.50
N GLN A 5 -9.89 -13.30 32.24
CA GLN A 5 -11.00 -12.57 31.59
C GLN A 5 -10.57 -11.20 31.05
N ASN A 6 -9.55 -10.56 31.63
CA ASN A 6 -8.98 -9.32 31.07
C ASN A 6 -8.30 -9.58 29.71
N ASN A 7 -7.56 -10.68 29.59
CA ASN A 7 -6.88 -11.03 28.35
C ASN A 7 -7.88 -11.43 27.24
N VAL A 8 -8.97 -12.12 27.61
CA VAL A 8 -10.06 -12.46 26.69
C VAL A 8 -10.80 -11.20 26.24
N GLY A 9 -11.07 -10.26 27.16
CA GLY A 9 -11.68 -8.97 26.81
C GLY A 9 -10.83 -8.16 25.83
N LEU A 10 -9.52 -8.08 26.07
CA LEU A 10 -8.56 -7.45 25.17
C LEU A 10 -8.53 -8.13 23.79
N ALA A 11 -8.49 -9.46 23.73
CA ALA A 11 -8.50 -10.20 22.48
C ALA A 11 -9.78 -9.94 21.66
N VAL A 12 -10.94 -9.92 22.31
CA VAL A 12 -12.22 -9.58 21.66
C VAL A 12 -12.22 -8.15 21.13
N SER A 13 -11.72 -7.18 21.90
CA SER A 13 -11.60 -5.80 21.45
C SER A 13 -10.64 -5.64 20.26
N LEU A 14 -9.53 -6.38 20.24
CA LEU A 14 -8.57 -6.38 19.14
C LEU A 14 -9.16 -7.01 17.87
N ILE A 15 -9.90 -8.12 17.98
CA ILE A 15 -10.58 -8.75 16.85
C ILE A 15 -11.65 -7.83 16.26
N GLN A 16 -12.41 -7.14 17.11
CA GLN A 16 -13.40 -6.14 16.66
C GLN A 16 -12.74 -4.89 16.06
N ALA A 17 -11.57 -4.48 16.54
CA ALA A 17 -10.81 -3.39 15.94
C ALA A 17 -10.25 -3.82 14.57
N GLN A 18 -9.74 -5.04 14.45
CA GLN A 18 -9.23 -5.61 13.21
C GLN A 18 -10.32 -5.70 12.14
N SER A 19 -11.55 -6.09 12.51
CA SER A 19 -12.67 -6.16 11.57
C SER A 19 -13.23 -4.80 11.15
N ARG A 20 -12.92 -3.74 11.90
CA ARG A 20 -13.23 -2.35 11.57
C ARG A 20 -12.15 -1.69 10.72
N LEU A 21 -10.96 -2.27 10.63
CA LEU A 21 -9.96 -1.82 9.69
C LEU A 21 -10.45 -2.17 8.28
N PRO A 22 -10.50 -1.21 7.36
CA PRO A 22 -10.83 -1.52 5.98
C PRO A 22 -9.77 -2.51 5.47
N SER A 23 -10.21 -3.73 5.17
CA SER A 23 -9.35 -4.71 4.52
C SER A 23 -8.99 -4.14 3.16
N VAL A 24 -7.78 -3.63 3.02
CA VAL A 24 -7.27 -3.16 1.73
C VAL A 24 -7.36 -4.35 0.77
N PRO A 25 -8.13 -4.25 -0.33
CA PRO A 25 -8.25 -5.36 -1.27
C PRO A 25 -6.86 -5.80 -1.73
N ALA A 26 -6.63 -7.09 -1.89
CA ALA A 26 -5.36 -7.60 -2.39
C ALA A 26 -4.99 -6.95 -3.75
N SER A 27 -5.99 -6.59 -4.56
CA SER A 27 -5.81 -5.84 -5.80
C SER A 27 -5.21 -4.45 -5.58
N GLU A 28 -5.59 -3.74 -4.52
CA GLU A 28 -5.03 -2.42 -4.18
C GLU A 28 -3.58 -2.51 -3.72
N LEU A 29 -3.26 -3.55 -2.95
CA LEU A 29 -1.88 -3.82 -2.55
C LEU A 29 -1.00 -4.11 -3.78
N ILE A 30 -1.50 -4.86 -4.75
CA ILE A 30 -0.79 -5.14 -6.01
C ILE A 30 -0.57 -3.85 -6.80
N LYS A 31 -1.58 -2.97 -6.91
CA LYS A 31 -1.44 -1.66 -7.58
C LYS A 31 -0.41 -0.77 -6.88
N LEU A 32 -0.44 -0.71 -5.55
CA LEU A 32 0.53 0.04 -4.75
C LEU A 32 1.96 -0.48 -4.94
N GLN A 33 2.16 -1.80 -4.89
CA GLN A 33 3.47 -2.42 -5.15
C GLN A 33 3.99 -2.11 -6.55
N ARG A 34 3.11 -2.12 -7.56
CA ARG A 34 3.46 -1.75 -8.93
C ARG A 34 3.92 -0.30 -9.02
N LEU A 35 3.20 0.62 -8.39
CA LEU A 35 3.56 2.04 -8.34
C LEU A 35 4.89 2.26 -7.61
N GLU A 36 5.11 1.60 -6.47
CA GLU A 36 6.36 1.66 -5.71
C GLU A 36 7.57 1.21 -6.54
N CYS A 37 7.42 0.12 -7.31
CA CYS A 37 8.46 -0.38 -8.21
C CYS A 37 8.81 0.64 -9.31
N LEU A 38 7.80 1.27 -9.92
CA LEU A 38 8.00 2.30 -10.94
C LEU A 38 8.69 3.54 -10.37
N LEU A 39 8.27 4.00 -9.18
CA LEU A 39 8.88 5.14 -8.50
C LEU A 39 10.33 4.86 -8.10
N THR A 40 10.61 3.66 -7.59
CA THR A 40 11.98 3.23 -7.25
C THR A 40 12.87 3.26 -8.49
N THR A 41 12.39 2.69 -9.60
CA THR A 41 13.12 2.69 -10.88
C THR A 41 13.38 4.11 -11.39
N ALA A 42 12.37 4.98 -11.29
CA ALA A 42 12.46 6.38 -11.69
C ALA A 42 13.49 7.15 -10.85
N ARG A 43 13.43 6.97 -9.53
CA ARG A 43 14.41 7.54 -8.59
C ARG A 43 15.82 7.07 -8.92
N ASP A 44 16.02 5.79 -9.17
CA ASP A 44 17.35 5.23 -9.45
C ASP A 44 17.90 5.68 -10.82
N LYS A 45 17.03 5.97 -11.80
CA LYS A 45 17.42 6.63 -13.05
C LYS A 45 17.89 8.07 -12.80
N LEU A 46 17.11 8.84 -12.05
CA LEU A 46 17.43 10.23 -11.70
C LEU A 46 18.70 10.33 -10.86
N ALA A 47 18.90 9.44 -9.89
CA ALA A 47 20.08 9.38 -9.03
C ALA A 47 21.37 9.09 -9.83
N ARG A 48 21.26 8.37 -10.94
CA ARG A 48 22.38 8.13 -11.88
C ARG A 48 22.59 9.28 -12.87
N GLY A 49 21.86 10.39 -12.73
CA GLY A 49 21.92 11.53 -13.65
C GLY A 49 21.15 11.32 -14.97
N GLY A 50 20.37 10.23 -15.08
CA GLY A 50 19.49 9.99 -16.22
C GLY A 50 18.21 10.82 -16.12
N ALA A 51 17.59 11.13 -17.26
CA ALA A 51 16.27 11.75 -17.31
C ALA A 51 15.16 10.69 -17.39
N LEU A 52 13.97 11.03 -16.88
CA LEU A 52 12.77 10.22 -17.11
C LEU A 52 12.30 10.41 -18.54
N SER A 53 12.13 9.31 -19.26
CA SER A 53 11.54 9.37 -20.60
C SER A 53 10.05 9.66 -20.52
N ARG A 54 9.46 10.11 -21.64
CA ARG A 54 8.00 10.24 -21.78
C ARG A 54 7.28 8.92 -21.47
N ALA A 55 7.86 7.79 -21.85
CA ALA A 55 7.31 6.46 -21.57
C ALA A 55 7.35 6.14 -20.07
N ASP A 56 8.41 6.51 -19.35
CA ASP A 56 8.49 6.35 -17.90
C ASP A 56 7.38 7.17 -17.21
N MET A 57 7.19 8.43 -17.64
CA MET A 57 6.12 9.29 -17.11
C MET A 57 4.73 8.76 -17.44
N GLN A 58 4.48 8.25 -18.65
CA GLN A 58 3.20 7.62 -18.98
C GLN A 58 2.89 6.40 -18.12
N ARG A 59 3.89 5.56 -17.82
CA ARG A 59 3.71 4.38 -16.95
C ARG A 59 3.41 4.79 -15.51
N LEU A 60 4.08 5.82 -15.01
CA LEU A 60 3.82 6.36 -13.67
C LEU A 60 2.41 6.95 -13.57
N ASN A 61 2.02 7.78 -14.54
CA ASN A 61 0.68 8.37 -14.57
C ASN A 61 -0.40 7.29 -14.66
N GLY A 62 -0.24 6.29 -15.54
CA GLY A 62 -1.20 5.19 -15.63
C GLY A 62 -1.32 4.39 -14.32
N ALA A 63 -0.19 4.15 -13.63
CA ALA A 63 -0.22 3.47 -12.33
C ALA A 63 -0.87 4.31 -11.21
N LEU A 64 -0.77 5.64 -11.29
CA LEU A 64 -1.47 6.56 -10.39
C LEU A 64 -2.97 6.60 -10.68
N ASP A 65 -3.35 6.68 -11.95
CA ASP A 65 -4.74 6.65 -12.39
C ASP A 65 -5.42 5.32 -11.98
N ASP A 66 -4.73 4.19 -12.14
CA ASP A 66 -5.20 2.86 -11.71
C ASP A 66 -5.49 2.78 -10.20
N LEU A 67 -4.74 3.55 -9.39
CA LEU A 67 -4.89 3.62 -7.93
C LEU A 67 -6.00 4.59 -7.51
N GLN A 68 -6.21 5.67 -8.26
CA GLN A 68 -7.30 6.63 -8.02
C GLN A 68 -8.67 6.10 -8.45
N ALA A 69 -8.70 5.12 -9.36
CA ALA A 69 -9.92 4.48 -9.84
C ALA A 69 -10.51 3.44 -8.86
N THR A 70 -9.97 3.33 -7.65
CA THR A 70 -10.44 2.45 -6.57
C THR A 70 -11.27 3.21 -5.54
#